data_AF-A0A645JB54-F1
#
_entry.id   AF-A0A645JB54-F1
#
_cell.length_a   1.000
_cell.length_b   1.000
_cell.length_c   1.000
_cell.angle_alpha   90.00
_cell.angle_beta   90.00
_cell.angle_gamma   90.00
#
_symmetry.space_group_name_H-M   'P 1'
#
loop_
_entity.id
_entity.type
_entity.pdbx_description
1 polymer ?
#
loop_
_entity_poly.entity_id
_entity_poly.type
_entity_poly.pdbx_seq_one_letter_code
_entity_poly.pdbx_strand_id
1 'polypeptide(L)' 'MDIIKRQKRYDLSIMTVDEAVLQIDMLGHQFFVFKNAETDEVNAVYRRNDNSLGLIQFND' A
#
# COMPACT_ATOMS: atom_id res chain seq x y z
N MET A 1 10.43 -26.99 0.11
CA MET A 1 9.27 -26.53 0.91
C MET A 1 8.92 -25.15 0.36
N ASP A 2 7.86 -25.04 -0.45
CA ASP A 2 7.49 -23.74 -1.02
C ASP A 2 6.84 -22.86 0.05
N ILE A 3 7.62 -21.89 0.53
CA ILE A 3 7.27 -20.89 1.53
C ILE A 3 6.31 -19.82 0.97
N ILE A 4 6.25 -19.65 -0.36
CA ILE A 4 5.37 -18.69 -1.04
C ILE A 4 4.11 -19.43 -1.51
N LYS A 5 2.94 -19.09 -0.96
CA LYS A 5 1.65 -19.73 -1.31
C LYS A 5 0.85 -19.00 -2.37
N ARG A 6 1.12 -17.72 -2.59
CA ARG A 6 0.40 -16.87 -3.54
C ARG A 6 1.30 -15.76 -4.04
N GLN A 7 1.30 -15.57 -5.35
CA GLN A 7 1.87 -14.39 -5.98
C GLN A 7 0.72 -13.58 -6.60
N LYS A 8 0.69 -12.28 -6.33
CA LYS A 8 -0.18 -11.35 -7.02
C LYS A 8 0.70 -10.34 -7.76
N ARG A 9 0.30 -10.00 -8.98
CA ARG A 9 0.88 -8.91 -9.76
C ARG A 9 -0.18 -7.83 -9.88
N TYR A 10 0.21 -6.61 -9.58
CA TYR A 10 -0.61 -5.41 -9.70
C TYR A 10 0.21 -4.38 -10.45
N ASP A 11 -0.45 -3.62 -11.31
CA ASP A 11 0.14 -2.43 -11.89
C ASP A 11 0.24 -1.34 -10.82
N LEU A 12 1.31 -0.56 -10.85
CA LEU A 12 1.53 0.49 -9.87
C LEU A 12 0.62 1.67 -10.21
N SER A 13 -0.47 1.80 -9.45
CA SER A 13 -1.38 2.94 -9.58
C SER A 13 -0.76 4.20 -8.98
N ILE A 14 -0.92 5.32 -9.66
CA ILE A 14 -0.55 6.66 -9.16
C ILE A 14 -1.75 7.21 -8.39
N MET A 15 -1.55 7.57 -7.13
CA MET A 15 -2.59 8.17 -6.28
C MET A 15 -1.99 8.94 -5.10
N THR A 16 -2.82 9.71 -4.42
CA THR A 16 -2.50 10.38 -3.15
C THR A 16 -2.55 9.40 -1.98
N VAL A 17 -2.00 9.79 -0.84
CA VAL A 17 -2.05 8.98 0.40
C VAL A 17 -3.50 8.75 0.84
N ASP A 18 -4.35 9.76 0.77
CA ASP A 18 -5.76 9.68 1.19
C ASP A 18 -6.56 8.70 0.33
N GLU A 19 -6.31 8.69 -0.98
CA GLU A 19 -6.91 7.72 -1.90
C GLU A 19 -6.46 6.29 -1.59
N ALA A 20 -5.17 6.09 -1.28
CA ALA A 20 -4.64 4.79 -0.89
C ALA A 20 -5.24 4.28 0.44
N VAL A 21 -5.48 5.18 1.40
CA VAL A 21 -6.17 4.89 2.65
C VAL A 21 -7.61 4.44 2.40
N LEU A 22 -8.34 5.15 1.53
CA LEU A 22 -9.70 4.79 1.15
C LEU A 22 -9.76 3.38 0.53
N GLN A 23 -8.78 3.01 -0.29
CA GLN A 23 -8.69 1.65 -0.87
C GLN A 23 -8.53 0.57 0.20
N ILE A 24 -7.72 0.82 1.24
CA ILE A 24 -7.57 -0.11 2.36
C ILE A 24 -8.91 -0.35 3.07
N ASP A 25 -9.67 0.70 3.33
CA ASP A 25 -10.94 0.62 4.05
C ASP A 25 -12.03 -0.06 3.20
N MET A 26 -12.11 0.25 1.90
CA MET A 26 -13.12 -0.31 1.00
C MET A 26 -12.87 -1.78 0.63
N LEU A 27 -11.60 -2.17 0.41
CA LEU A 27 -11.24 -3.52 -0.02
C LEU A 27 -10.91 -4.46 1.15
N GLY A 28 -10.88 -3.93 2.39
CA GLY A 28 -10.46 -4.66 3.57
C GLY A 28 -9.02 -5.17 3.47
N HIS A 29 -8.18 -4.46 2.70
CA HIS A 29 -6.79 -4.84 2.49
C HIS A 29 -5.93 -4.45 3.71
N GLN A 30 -4.95 -5.28 4.04
CA GLN A 30 -4.04 -5.01 5.16
C GLN A 30 -2.94 -4.03 4.77
N PHE A 31 -2.61 -3.96 3.48
CA PHE A 31 -1.64 -3.02 2.93
C PHE A 31 -1.98 -2.70 1.48
N PHE A 32 -1.50 -1.55 1.00
CA PHE A 32 -1.64 -1.09 -0.37
C PHE A 32 -0.35 -0.38 -0.81
N VAL A 33 0.18 -0.73 -1.97
CA VAL A 33 1.41 -0.16 -2.54
C VAL A 33 1.03 0.67 -3.76
N PHE A 34 1.58 1.88 -3.86
CA PHE A 34 1.22 2.84 -4.90
C PHE A 34 2.39 3.78 -5.22
N LYS A 35 2.27 4.50 -6.33
CA LYS A 35 3.14 5.65 -6.62
C LYS A 35 2.48 6.91 -6.09
N ASN A 36 3.16 7.65 -5.23
CA ASN A 36 2.61 8.89 -4.68
C ASN A 36 2.54 9.96 -5.78
N ALA A 37 1.33 10.48 -6.01
CA ALA A 37 1.09 11.51 -7.03
C ALA A 37 1.81 12.84 -6.76
N GLU A 38 2.18 13.12 -5.50
CA GLU A 38 2.83 14.38 -5.10
C GLU A 38 4.36 14.29 -5.16
N THR A 39 4.94 13.15 -4.79
CA THR A 39 6.40 12.98 -4.70
C THR A 39 6.99 12.16 -5.85
N ASP A 40 6.15 11.49 -6.64
CA ASP A 40 6.54 10.52 -7.67
C ASP A 40 7.33 9.31 -7.12
N GLU A 41 7.29 9.09 -5.80
CA GLU A 41 7.98 7.98 -5.13
C GLU A 41 7.04 6.78 -4.93
N VAL A 42 7.62 5.60 -4.68
CA VAL A 42 6.84 4.44 -4.26
C VAL A 42 6.54 4.56 -2.76
N ASN A 43 5.27 4.38 -2.41
CA ASN A 43 4.81 4.41 -1.03
C ASN A 43 3.96 3.16 -0.75
N ALA A 44 3.87 2.79 0.53
CA ALA A 44 2.95 1.76 0.98
C ALA A 44 2.20 2.21 2.23
N VAL A 45 0.87 2.15 2.19
CA VAL A 45 0.02 2.29 3.38
C VAL A 45 -0.32 0.92 3.92
N TYR A 46 -0.46 0.79 5.25
CA TYR A 46 -0.82 -0.46 5.89
C TYR A 46 -1.57 -0.24 7.20
N ARG A 47 -2.39 -1.24 7.58
CA ARG A 47 -3.08 -1.25 8.86
C ARG A 47 -2.16 -1.81 9.94
N ARG A 48 -2.02 -1.07 11.04
CA ARG A 48 -1.26 -1.48 12.22
C ARG A 48 -2.14 -2.35 13.14
N ASN A 49 -1.50 -3.06 14.07
CA ASN A 49 -2.20 -3.94 15.02
C ASN A 49 -3.17 -3.19 15.94
N ASP A 50 -2.96 -1.89 16.14
CA ASP A 50 -3.83 -0.99 16.93
C ASP A 50 -4.95 -0.35 16.09
N ASN A 51 -5.20 -0.86 14.88
CA ASN A 51 -6.11 -0.32 13.87
C ASN A 51 -5.77 1.08 13.32
N SER A 52 -4.66 1.69 13.73
CA SER A 52 -4.16 2.90 13.09
C SER A 52 -3.54 2.60 11.73
N LEU A 53 -3.32 3.65 10.93
CA LEU A 53 -2.70 3.55 9.62
C LEU A 53 -1.22 3.92 9.72
N GLY A 54 -0.38 3.15 9.04
CA GLY A 54 1.03 3.46 8.83
C GLY A 54 1.31 3.78 7.37
N LEU A 55 2.28 4.65 7.13
CA LEU A 55 2.83 4.96 5.82
C LEU A 55 4.31 4.56 5.80
N ILE A 56 4.71 3.84 4.76
CA ILE A 56 6.10 3.52 4.43
C ILE A 56 6.45 4.35 3.19
N GLN A 57 7.57 5.05 3.27
CA GLN A 57 8.20 5.75 2.16
C GLN A 57 9.53 5.07 1.89
N PHE A 58 9.84 4.86 0.62
CA PHE A 58 11.14 4.32 0.22
C PHE A 58 12.01 5.49 -0.22
N ASN A 59 13.21 5.59 0.35
CA ASN A 59 14.25 6.45 -0.21
C ASN A 59 14.93 5.68 -1.35
N ASP A 60 15.25 6.38 -2.44
CA ASP A 60 16.08 5.85 -3.53
C ASP A 60 17.48 5.41 -3.05
#